data_AF-A0A4Q2DHT3-F1
#
_entry.id   AF-A0A4Q2DHT3-F1
#
_cell.length_a   1.000
_cell.length_b   1.000
_cell.length_c   1.000
_cell.angle_alpha   90.00
_cell.angle_beta   90.00
_cell.angle_gamma   90.00
#
_symmetry.space_group_name_H-M   'P 1'
#
loop_
_entity.id
_entity.type
_entity.pdbx_description
1 polymer ?
#
loop_
_entity_poly.entity_id
_entity_poly.type
_entity_poly.pdbx_seq_one_letter_code
_entity_poly.pdbx_strand_id
1 'polypeptide(L)'
;MQLAMLSSLLVAALPAAINAVRVPNSDTPLFNLIATGCDSCGNDYKLVRLNGGATVLTGTGPIAAFYFSQGDLLAVNPSTSNSQPYRALINTQQTSAGDCATYGQFGTVLGSSTNKCATYRPFSLTSFPENAQLGAMLTFNGTDGAFYCCPMTPEVYYKANPDDGPSGCTEIQMFTIPATQNPSECTSSGSGRSFLGLF
;
A
#
# COMPACT_ATOMS: atom_id res chain seq x y z
N MET A 1 57.81 -23.57 -0.52
CA MET A 1 57.28 -22.27 -0.08
C MET A 1 56.76 -21.54 -1.31
N GLN A 2 55.51 -21.06 -1.26
CA GLN A 2 54.93 -19.93 -2.04
C GLN A 2 54.85 -20.08 -3.57
N LEU A 3 53.86 -19.62 -4.33
CA LEU A 3 52.50 -19.08 -4.16
C LEU A 3 52.08 -18.72 -5.60
N ALA A 4 50.86 -19.04 -6.06
CA ALA A 4 50.11 -18.41 -7.18
C ALA A 4 49.22 -19.47 -7.85
N MET A 5 47.98 -19.23 -8.21
CA MET A 5 47.12 -18.07 -8.06
C MET A 5 45.69 -18.61 -8.14
N LEU A 6 44.83 -18.13 -7.25
CA LEU A 6 43.40 -18.39 -7.26
C LEU A 6 42.80 -17.89 -8.58
N SER A 7 42.21 -18.79 -9.37
CA SER A 7 41.30 -18.41 -10.46
C SER A 7 39.91 -18.21 -9.85
N SER A 8 39.71 -17.04 -9.24
CA SER A 8 38.40 -16.57 -8.79
C SER A 8 37.55 -16.20 -9.99
N LEU A 9 36.69 -17.12 -10.42
CA LEU A 9 35.60 -16.85 -11.35
C LEU A 9 34.66 -15.82 -10.73
N LEU A 10 34.78 -14.58 -11.22
CA LEU A 10 33.84 -13.50 -11.01
C LEU A 10 32.52 -13.88 -11.70
N VAL A 11 31.61 -14.56 -10.98
CA VAL A 11 30.22 -14.65 -11.42
C VAL A 11 29.65 -13.25 -11.29
N ALA A 12 29.51 -12.57 -12.42
CA ALA A 12 28.75 -11.33 -12.51
C ALA A 12 27.33 -11.63 -12.00
N ALA A 13 27.03 -11.16 -10.79
CA ALA A 13 25.66 -11.05 -10.32
C ALA A 13 24.99 -10.01 -11.23
N LEU A 14 24.31 -10.45 -12.29
CA LEU A 14 23.39 -9.59 -12.99
C LEU A 14 22.31 -9.21 -11.97
N PRO A 15 22.16 -7.92 -11.60
CA PRO A 15 20.95 -7.53 -10.89
C PRO A 15 19.80 -7.87 -11.82
N ALA A 16 18.91 -8.76 -11.39
CA ALA A 16 17.69 -9.05 -12.10
C ALA A 16 16.95 -7.71 -12.27
N ALA A 17 16.94 -7.18 -13.49
CA ALA A 17 16.22 -5.96 -13.80
C ALA A 17 14.73 -6.26 -13.64
N ILE A 18 14.20 -5.96 -12.46
CA ILE A 18 12.76 -5.99 -12.21
C ILE A 18 12.21 -4.86 -13.08
N ASN A 19 11.67 -5.23 -14.25
CA ASN A 19 10.93 -4.29 -15.07
C ASN A 19 9.68 -3.89 -14.29
N ALA A 20 9.73 -2.73 -13.64
CA ALA A 20 8.58 -2.18 -12.95
C ALA A 20 7.48 -1.91 -13.99
N VAL A 21 6.33 -2.53 -13.78
CA VAL A 21 5.20 -2.42 -14.69
C VAL A 21 4.68 -0.99 -14.66
N ARG A 22 4.68 -0.30 -15.80
CA ARG A 22 4.06 1.02 -15.92
C ARG A 22 2.75 0.93 -16.67
N VAL A 23 1.73 1.57 -16.13
CA VAL A 23 0.51 1.86 -16.87
C VAL A 23 0.83 3.04 -17.81
N PRO A 24 0.42 3.03 -19.09
CA PRO A 24 0.64 4.16 -19.97
C PRO A 24 0.11 5.47 -19.35
N ASN A 25 0.92 6.54 -19.39
CA ASN A 25 0.62 7.85 -18.79
C ASN A 25 0.51 7.86 -17.24
N SER A 26 1.06 6.86 -16.54
CA SER A 26 1.22 6.93 -15.09
C SER A 26 2.47 7.72 -14.69
N ASP A 27 2.37 8.51 -13.63
CA ASP A 27 3.48 9.26 -13.06
C ASP A 27 4.46 8.30 -12.38
N THR A 28 3.93 7.26 -11.71
CA THR A 28 4.72 6.22 -11.03
C THR A 28 4.57 4.85 -11.71
N PRO A 29 5.52 3.93 -11.53
CA PRO A 29 5.28 2.50 -11.77
C PRO A 29 4.17 1.97 -10.86
N LEU A 30 3.66 0.78 -11.19
CA LEU A 30 2.76 0.04 -10.32
C LEU A 30 3.51 -0.45 -9.07
N PHE A 31 2.86 -0.31 -7.92
CA PHE A 31 3.35 -0.79 -6.63
C PHE A 31 2.22 -1.41 -5.83
N ASN A 32 2.53 -2.34 -4.93
CA ASN A 32 1.61 -2.74 -3.88
C ASN A 32 1.88 -1.93 -2.63
N LEU A 33 0.85 -1.69 -1.84
CA LEU A 33 1.00 -1.12 -0.50
C LEU A 33 1.10 -2.24 0.52
N ILE A 34 2.08 -2.14 1.40
CA ILE A 34 2.26 -3.02 2.54
C ILE A 34 2.16 -2.20 3.82
N ALA A 35 1.26 -2.57 4.71
CA ALA A 35 1.05 -1.91 5.98
C ALA A 35 1.80 -2.62 7.09
N THR A 36 2.31 -1.88 8.08
CA THR A 36 2.61 -2.45 9.40
C THR A 36 1.32 -3.03 9.99
N GLY A 37 1.43 -4.17 10.66
CA GLY A 37 0.29 -4.96 11.09
C GLY A 37 -0.62 -4.21 12.05
N CYS A 38 -1.87 -4.68 12.16
CA CYS A 38 -2.84 -4.19 13.15
C CYS A 38 -2.54 -4.71 14.57
N ASP A 39 -1.48 -5.52 14.74
CA ASP A 39 -1.02 -5.98 16.04
C ASP A 39 -0.33 -4.84 16.78
N SER A 40 -0.49 -4.77 18.09
CA SER A 40 0.12 -3.75 18.95
C SER A 40 1.66 -3.75 18.92
N CYS A 41 2.26 -4.71 18.22
CA CYS A 41 3.70 -4.89 18.08
C CYS A 41 4.23 -4.49 16.70
N GLY A 42 3.37 -4.20 15.71
CA GLY A 42 3.77 -3.73 14.37
C GLY A 42 4.71 -4.65 13.60
N ASN A 43 4.82 -5.93 13.99
CA ASN A 43 5.85 -6.84 13.48
C ASN A 43 5.41 -7.61 12.23
N ASP A 44 4.11 -7.61 11.92
CA ASP A 44 3.57 -8.31 10.76
C ASP A 44 3.24 -7.35 9.62
N TYR A 45 3.96 -7.44 8.51
CA TYR A 45 3.64 -6.65 7.32
C TYR A 45 2.51 -7.29 6.50
N LYS A 46 1.46 -6.53 6.17
CA LYS A 46 0.29 -7.03 5.43
C LYS A 46 0.01 -6.25 4.17
N LEU A 47 -0.25 -6.98 3.08
CA LEU A 47 -0.61 -6.38 1.80
C LEU A 47 -2.02 -5.79 1.86
N VAL A 48 -2.13 -4.60 1.29
CA VAL A 48 -3.38 -3.90 1.12
C VAL A 48 -4.25 -4.58 0.05
N ARG A 49 -5.50 -4.87 0.38
CA ARG A 49 -6.47 -5.57 -0.48
C ARG A 49 -7.69 -4.73 -0.78
N LEU A 50 -8.28 -4.96 -1.96
CA LEU A 50 -9.56 -4.36 -2.36
C LEU A 50 -10.72 -5.14 -1.73
N ASN A 51 -11.69 -4.43 -1.14
CA ASN A 51 -12.89 -5.04 -0.57
C ASN A 51 -14.13 -4.18 -0.80
N GLY A 52 -14.72 -4.26 -2.00
CA GLY A 52 -16.06 -3.72 -2.27
C GLY A 52 -16.25 -2.21 -2.02
N GLY A 53 -15.19 -1.41 -2.08
CA GLY A 53 -15.23 0.02 -1.74
C GLY A 53 -14.28 0.41 -0.60
N ALA A 54 -14.00 -0.55 0.28
CA ALA A 54 -13.05 -0.42 1.39
C ALA A 54 -11.68 -0.97 1.02
N THR A 55 -10.68 -0.55 1.78
CA THR A 55 -9.33 -1.10 1.74
C THR A 55 -9.05 -1.83 3.05
N VAL A 56 -8.66 -3.11 2.95
CA VAL A 56 -8.47 -3.99 4.11
C VAL A 56 -7.08 -4.61 4.13
N LEU A 57 -6.58 -4.88 5.34
CA LEU A 57 -5.29 -5.55 5.58
C LEU A 57 -5.43 -7.05 5.80
N THR A 58 -6.66 -7.55 6.00
CA THR A 58 -6.95 -8.98 6.10
C THR A 58 -8.18 -9.34 5.26
N GLY A 59 -8.35 -10.63 4.97
CA GLY A 59 -9.46 -11.15 4.15
C GLY A 59 -8.99 -11.77 2.83
N THR A 60 -9.97 -12.12 1.99
CA THR A 60 -9.77 -12.88 0.74
C THR A 60 -9.84 -12.05 -0.53
N GLY A 61 -10.07 -10.74 -0.42
CA GLY A 61 -10.09 -9.82 -1.55
C GLY A 61 -8.75 -9.77 -2.29
N PRO A 62 -8.74 -9.36 -3.58
CA PRO A 62 -7.52 -9.30 -4.37
C PRO A 62 -6.55 -8.26 -3.80
N ILE A 63 -5.25 -8.54 -3.93
CA ILE A 63 -4.20 -7.58 -3.58
C ILE A 63 -4.29 -6.40 -4.53
N ALA A 64 -4.37 -5.19 -3.97
CA ALA A 64 -4.46 -3.97 -4.74
C ALA A 64 -3.09 -3.58 -5.29
N ALA A 65 -3.01 -3.30 -6.60
CA ALA A 65 -1.86 -2.66 -7.21
C ALA A 65 -2.20 -1.20 -7.48
N PHE A 66 -1.34 -0.29 -7.03
CA PHE A 66 -1.56 1.15 -7.05
C PHE A 66 -0.56 1.86 -7.96
N TYR A 67 -0.94 3.04 -8.45
CA TYR A 67 -0.06 3.97 -9.14
C TYR A 67 -0.61 5.39 -9.00
N PHE A 68 0.25 6.39 -9.21
CA PHE A 68 -0.18 7.77 -9.35
C PHE A 68 -0.34 8.16 -10.83
N SER A 69 -1.40 8.90 -11.13
CA SER A 69 -1.58 9.57 -12.42
C SER A 69 -2.30 10.88 -12.22
N GLN A 70 -1.72 11.98 -12.70
CA GLN A 70 -2.26 13.34 -12.60
C GLN A 70 -2.61 13.74 -11.15
N GLY A 71 -1.78 13.29 -10.19
CA GLY A 71 -1.98 13.56 -8.75
C GLY A 71 -3.06 12.73 -8.06
N ASP A 72 -3.73 11.82 -8.77
CA ASP A 72 -4.67 10.86 -8.19
C ASP A 72 -3.95 9.54 -7.87
N LEU A 73 -4.20 9.00 -6.67
CA LEU A 73 -3.83 7.63 -6.34
C LEU A 73 -4.90 6.68 -6.89
N LEU A 74 -4.49 5.82 -7.81
CA LEU A 74 -5.35 4.89 -8.52
C LEU A 74 -4.96 3.45 -8.16
N ALA A 75 -5.95 2.58 -8.06
CA ALA A 75 -5.80 1.16 -7.81
C ALA A 75 -6.36 0.36 -8.97
N VAL A 76 -5.69 -0.73 -9.33
CA VAL A 76 -6.20 -1.72 -10.28
C VAL A 76 -6.35 -3.05 -9.57
N ASN A 77 -7.39 -3.78 -9.97
CA ASN A 77 -7.57 -5.15 -9.57
C ASN A 77 -6.86 -6.04 -10.61
N PRO A 78 -5.71 -6.67 -10.26
CA PRO A 78 -4.96 -7.49 -11.21
C PRO A 78 -5.72 -8.76 -11.62
N SER A 79 -6.76 -9.16 -10.88
CA SER A 79 -7.56 -10.35 -11.15
C SER A 79 -8.72 -10.12 -12.12
N THR A 80 -8.99 -8.87 -12.52
CA THR A 80 -10.08 -8.55 -13.45
C THR A 80 -9.56 -7.86 -14.70
N SER A 81 -10.08 -8.25 -15.86
CA SER A 81 -9.81 -7.59 -17.15
C SER A 81 -10.47 -6.20 -17.29
N ASN A 82 -11.18 -5.73 -16.27
CA ASN A 82 -11.80 -4.41 -16.28
C ASN A 82 -10.72 -3.32 -16.28
N SER A 83 -10.74 -2.51 -17.34
CA SER A 83 -9.72 -1.52 -17.68
C SER A 83 -9.85 -0.21 -16.87
N GLN A 84 -10.90 -0.06 -16.07
CA GLN A 84 -11.12 1.15 -15.30
C GLN A 84 -10.48 1.05 -13.92
N PRO A 85 -9.56 1.97 -13.58
CA PRO A 85 -8.95 1.98 -12.26
C PRO A 85 -9.96 2.46 -11.21
N TYR A 86 -9.84 1.93 -10.01
CA TYR A 86 -10.49 2.45 -8.83
C TYR A 86 -9.71 3.66 -8.34
N ARG A 87 -10.40 4.71 -7.91
CA ARG A 87 -9.79 5.89 -7.34
C ARG A 87 -9.73 5.74 -5.82
N ALA A 88 -8.54 5.91 -5.24
CA ALA A 88 -8.40 5.91 -3.80
C ALA A 88 -9.05 7.16 -3.18
N LEU A 89 -9.60 7.01 -1.99
CA LEU A 89 -10.19 8.11 -1.24
C LEU A 89 -10.06 7.90 0.27
N ILE A 90 -10.17 9.00 1.02
CA ILE A 90 -10.62 8.97 2.40
C ILE A 90 -12.10 9.32 2.43
N ASN A 91 -12.91 8.35 2.83
CA ASN A 91 -14.35 8.45 2.91
C ASN A 91 -14.76 8.97 4.31
N THR A 92 -14.59 10.27 4.55
CA THR A 92 -15.01 10.90 5.82
C THR A 92 -16.54 11.06 5.84
N GLN A 93 -17.17 10.92 7.00
CA GLN A 93 -18.63 11.03 7.13
C GLN A 93 -19.04 12.46 7.48
N GLN A 94 -20.25 12.85 7.11
CA GLN A 94 -20.82 14.11 7.59
C GLN A 94 -21.23 13.96 9.06
N THR A 95 -20.85 14.93 9.88
CA THR A 95 -21.22 15.03 11.29
C THR A 95 -22.65 15.55 11.45
N SER A 96 -23.22 15.41 12.66
CA SER A 96 -24.54 15.97 12.98
C SER A 96 -24.61 17.50 12.88
N ALA A 97 -23.45 18.19 12.95
CA ALA A 97 -23.34 19.63 12.76
C ALA A 97 -23.36 20.06 11.28
N GLY A 98 -23.26 19.11 10.35
CA GLY A 98 -23.22 19.37 8.91
C GLY A 98 -21.81 19.47 8.32
N ASP A 99 -20.77 19.45 9.16
CA ASP A 99 -19.36 19.47 8.73
C ASP A 99 -18.84 18.05 8.41
N CYS A 100 -17.76 17.96 7.64
CA CYS A 100 -17.08 16.68 7.39
C CYS A 100 -16.22 16.27 8.59
N ALA A 101 -16.27 14.99 8.96
CA ALA A 101 -15.48 14.44 10.04
C ALA A 101 -13.96 14.56 9.75
N THR A 102 -13.18 14.64 10.82
CA THR A 102 -11.71 14.67 10.81
C THR A 102 -11.07 13.29 10.62
N TYR A 103 -11.89 12.26 10.44
CA TYR A 103 -11.48 10.88 10.20
C TYR A 103 -12.34 10.26 9.10
N GLY A 104 -11.82 9.24 8.44
CA GLY A 104 -12.54 8.53 7.40
C GLY A 104 -11.85 7.25 6.99
N GLN A 105 -12.63 6.37 6.36
CA GLN A 105 -12.11 5.09 5.88
C GLN A 105 -11.22 5.32 4.66
N PHE A 106 -10.03 4.71 4.64
CA PHE A 106 -9.25 4.57 3.43
C PHE A 106 -9.87 3.48 2.56
N GLY A 107 -10.23 3.87 1.34
CA GLY A 107 -10.97 3.02 0.43
C GLY A 107 -10.66 3.33 -1.02
N THR A 108 -11.29 2.58 -1.91
CA THR A 108 -11.16 2.74 -3.36
C THR A 108 -12.54 2.64 -3.99
N VAL A 109 -12.92 3.61 -4.84
CA VAL A 109 -14.22 3.62 -5.52
C VAL A 109 -14.04 3.52 -7.03
N LEU A 110 -14.95 2.82 -7.71
CA LEU A 110 -15.01 2.87 -9.17
C LEU A 110 -15.72 4.18 -9.58
N GLY A 111 -15.01 5.07 -10.27
CA GLY A 111 -15.53 6.38 -10.65
C GLY A 111 -15.51 7.39 -9.49
N SER A 112 -16.69 7.81 -9.02
CA SER A 112 -16.87 8.84 -7.98
C SER A 112 -17.81 8.39 -6.87
N SER A 113 -17.62 8.93 -5.67
CA SER A 113 -18.47 8.74 -4.50
C SER A 113 -19.59 9.78 -4.51
N THR A 114 -20.76 9.41 -4.01
CA THR A 114 -21.85 10.34 -3.72
C THR A 114 -21.63 11.10 -2.42
N ASN A 115 -20.64 10.69 -1.62
CA ASN A 115 -20.28 11.35 -0.38
C ASN A 115 -19.50 12.63 -0.67
N LYS A 116 -20.09 13.78 -0.31
CA LYS A 116 -19.47 15.11 -0.46
C LYS A 116 -18.23 15.32 0.41
N CYS A 117 -18.08 14.52 1.46
CA CYS A 117 -16.95 14.55 2.39
C CYS A 117 -15.81 13.59 1.98
N ALA A 118 -15.95 12.89 0.84
CA ALA A 118 -14.88 12.06 0.31
C ALA A 118 -13.74 12.91 -0.28
N THR A 119 -12.50 12.57 0.05
CA THR A 119 -11.30 13.27 -0.44
C THR A 119 -10.42 12.33 -1.28
N TYR A 120 -10.08 12.73 -2.51
CA TYR A 120 -9.42 11.87 -3.52
C TYR A 120 -7.93 12.15 -3.76
N ARG A 121 -7.52 13.42 -3.66
CA ARG A 121 -6.15 13.88 -3.93
C ARG A 121 -5.29 14.24 -2.70
N PRO A 122 -5.52 13.64 -1.52
CA PRO A 122 -4.67 13.94 -0.38
C PRO A 122 -3.43 13.02 -0.34
N PHE A 123 -3.24 12.10 -1.28
CA PHE A 123 -2.18 11.10 -1.18
C PHE A 123 -0.88 11.59 -1.82
N SER A 124 0.23 11.25 -1.19
CA SER A 124 1.58 11.49 -1.70
C SER A 124 2.51 10.34 -1.31
N LEU A 125 3.67 10.28 -1.96
CA LEU A 125 4.74 9.35 -1.59
C LEU A 125 5.90 10.14 -1.03
N THR A 126 6.31 9.81 0.18
CA THR A 126 7.51 10.38 0.81
C THR A 126 8.59 9.31 0.85
N SER A 127 9.80 9.63 0.41
CA SER A 127 10.93 8.71 0.48
C SER A 127 11.20 8.32 1.94
N PHE A 128 11.38 7.04 2.22
CA PHE A 128 11.74 6.55 3.55
C PHE A 128 13.23 6.16 3.57
N PRO A 129 14.14 7.08 3.95
CA PRO A 129 15.58 6.85 3.81
C PRO A 129 16.13 5.86 4.84
N GLU A 130 15.39 5.57 5.91
CA GLU A 130 15.85 4.78 7.06
C GLU A 130 15.88 3.27 6.79
N ASN A 131 15.13 2.79 5.79
CA ASN A 131 15.14 1.38 5.41
C ASN A 131 15.08 1.21 3.89
N ALA A 132 16.23 0.93 3.27
CA ALA A 132 16.36 0.73 1.82
C ALA A 132 15.59 -0.49 1.28
N GLN A 133 15.09 -1.38 2.14
CA GLN A 133 14.28 -2.53 1.74
C GLN A 133 12.81 -2.18 1.52
N LEU A 134 12.32 -1.12 2.17
CA LEU A 134 10.98 -0.59 1.97
C LEU A 134 11.05 0.58 0.99
N GLY A 135 10.06 0.71 0.11
CA GLY A 135 10.01 1.82 -0.84
C GLY A 135 9.59 3.13 -0.18
N ALA A 136 8.87 3.97 -0.92
CA ALA A 136 8.30 5.19 -0.36
C ALA A 136 7.16 4.88 0.62
N MET A 137 6.96 5.76 1.60
CA MET A 137 5.81 5.71 2.49
C MET A 137 4.64 6.48 1.88
N LEU A 138 3.44 5.91 1.92
CA LEU A 138 2.22 6.60 1.55
C LEU A 138 1.86 7.60 2.66
N THR A 139 1.78 8.87 2.30
CA THR A 139 1.44 9.97 3.19
C THR A 139 0.12 10.61 2.77
N PHE A 140 -0.56 11.21 3.74
CA PHE A 140 -1.77 11.97 3.54
C PHE A 140 -1.45 13.46 3.77
N ASN A 141 -1.53 14.27 2.72
CA ASN A 141 -1.33 15.72 2.68
C ASN A 141 -2.51 16.49 3.32
N GLY A 142 -2.99 16.03 4.47
CA GLY A 142 -3.96 16.74 5.30
C GLY A 142 -3.30 17.31 6.55
N THR A 143 -4.13 17.66 7.54
CA THR A 143 -3.70 17.88 8.94
C THR A 143 -2.79 16.74 9.42
N ASP A 144 -1.99 16.93 10.46
CA ASP A 144 -0.98 15.99 11.03
C ASP A 144 -1.55 14.64 11.54
N GLY A 145 -2.31 13.94 10.71
CA GLY A 145 -2.96 12.68 10.99
C GLY A 145 -2.16 11.48 10.51
N ALA A 146 -2.64 10.30 10.89
CA ALA A 146 -2.02 9.03 10.55
C ALA A 146 -3.05 8.01 10.06
N PHE A 147 -2.55 6.92 9.50
CA PHE A 147 -3.35 5.77 9.18
C PHE A 147 -3.45 4.85 10.39
N TYR A 148 -4.61 4.25 10.59
CA TYR A 148 -4.92 3.35 11.69
C TYR A 148 -5.58 2.09 11.15
N CYS A 149 -5.27 0.95 11.74
CA CYS A 149 -6.03 -0.29 11.55
C CYS A 149 -6.81 -0.61 12.81
N CYS A 150 -8.10 -0.90 12.66
CA CYS A 150 -8.95 -1.27 13.78
C CYS A 150 -9.06 -2.82 13.86
N PRO A 151 -9.01 -3.43 15.05
CA PRO A 151 -9.02 -4.89 15.18
C PRO A 151 -10.39 -5.51 14.91
N MET A 152 -11.48 -4.75 15.16
CA MET A 152 -12.86 -5.24 14.94
C MET A 152 -13.26 -5.23 13.46
N THR A 153 -12.68 -4.33 12.66
CA THR A 153 -12.83 -4.29 11.21
C THR A 153 -11.44 -4.06 10.61
N PRO A 154 -10.86 -5.01 9.85
CA PRO A 154 -9.48 -4.92 9.35
C PRO A 154 -9.30 -3.88 8.23
N GLU A 155 -10.14 -2.87 8.25
CA GLU A 155 -10.18 -1.71 7.39
C GLU A 155 -9.16 -0.69 7.88
N VAL A 156 -8.60 0.04 6.92
CA VAL A 156 -7.71 1.15 7.20
C VAL A 156 -8.52 2.42 7.33
N TYR A 157 -8.23 3.20 8.37
CA TYR A 157 -8.80 4.52 8.60
C TYR A 157 -7.69 5.56 8.55
N TYR A 158 -7.99 6.73 8.01
CA TYR A 158 -7.21 7.93 8.28
C TYR A 158 -7.88 8.68 9.44
N LYS A 159 -7.07 9.18 10.38
CA LYS A 159 -7.55 10.04 11.46
C LYS A 159 -6.64 11.24 11.63
N ALA A 160 -7.21 12.44 11.67
CA ALA A 160 -6.45 13.66 11.99
C ALA A 160 -6.00 13.68 13.46
N ASN A 161 -6.80 13.16 14.38
CA ASN A 161 -6.41 12.92 15.77
C ASN A 161 -6.61 11.44 16.14
N PRO A 162 -5.76 10.84 16.99
CA PRO A 162 -5.87 9.42 17.35
C PRO A 162 -7.23 9.04 17.98
N ASP A 163 -7.81 9.97 18.75
CA ASP A 163 -9.08 9.80 19.47
C ASP A 163 -10.32 9.97 18.58
N ASP A 164 -10.15 10.42 17.35
CA ASP A 164 -11.28 10.62 16.44
C ASP A 164 -11.80 9.28 15.88
N GLY A 165 -13.12 9.16 15.81
CA GLY A 165 -13.78 8.04 15.15
C GLY A 165 -13.69 6.70 15.88
N PRO A 166 -13.50 5.57 15.17
CA PRO A 166 -13.55 4.25 15.80
C PRO A 166 -12.44 4.06 16.83
N SER A 167 -12.79 3.56 18.02
CA SER A 167 -11.85 3.34 19.11
C SER A 167 -11.06 2.02 18.98
N GLY A 168 -9.91 1.95 19.65
CA GLY A 168 -9.11 0.72 19.75
C GLY A 168 -8.32 0.39 18.48
N CYS A 169 -8.04 1.38 17.64
CA CYS A 169 -7.25 1.21 16.43
C CYS A 169 -5.77 1.48 16.71
N THR A 170 -4.89 0.73 16.06
CA THR A 170 -3.44 0.88 16.15
C THR A 170 -2.95 1.69 14.96
N GLU A 171 -2.04 2.64 15.19
CA GLU A 171 -1.40 3.38 14.10
C GLU A 171 -0.60 2.45 13.20
N ILE A 172 -0.68 2.67 11.90
CA ILE A 172 0.02 1.88 10.88
C ILE A 172 0.74 2.80 9.89
N GLN A 173 1.83 2.28 9.33
CA GLN A 173 2.53 2.90 8.21
C GLN A 173 2.35 2.04 6.97
N MET A 174 2.15 2.67 5.81
CA MET A 174 2.00 1.99 4.53
C MET A 174 3.18 2.31 3.63
N PHE A 175 3.90 1.28 3.19
CA PHE A 175 5.05 1.39 2.32
C PHE A 175 4.75 0.84 0.93
N THR A 176 5.42 1.35 -0.09
CA THR A 176 5.35 0.81 -1.44
C THR A 176 6.35 -0.33 -1.62
N ILE A 177 5.92 -1.41 -2.27
CA ILE A 177 6.81 -2.42 -2.85
C ILE A 177 6.51 -2.53 -4.35
N PRO A 178 7.50 -2.84 -5.21
CA PRO A 178 7.25 -3.02 -6.63
C PRO A 178 6.16 -4.07 -6.87
N ALA A 179 5.17 -3.76 -7.71
CA ALA A 179 4.17 -4.74 -8.09
C ALA A 179 4.76 -5.70 -9.13
N THR A 180 4.74 -7.00 -8.85
CA THR A 180 5.01 -8.02 -9.86
C THR A 180 3.72 -8.34 -10.61
N GLN A 181 3.79 -8.67 -11.91
CA GLN A 181 2.61 -8.87 -12.76
C GLN A 181 1.69 -10.02 -12.34
N ASN A 182 2.03 -10.78 -11.29
CA ASN A 182 1.27 -11.96 -10.92
C ASN A 182 1.26 -12.19 -9.39
N PRO A 183 0.23 -11.70 -8.66
CA PRO A 183 0.09 -11.98 -7.22
C PRO A 183 -0.09 -13.48 -6.91
N SER A 184 -0.46 -14.30 -7.91
CA SER A 184 -0.62 -15.75 -7.74
C SER A 184 0.69 -16.51 -7.63
N GLU A 185 1.80 -15.96 -8.15
CA GLU A 185 3.14 -16.55 -8.04
C GLU A 185 3.72 -16.43 -6.61
N CYS A 186 3.20 -15.52 -5.78
CA CYS A 186 3.59 -15.43 -4.38
C CYS A 186 2.89 -16.46 -3.48
N THR A 187 1.88 -17.19 -3.98
CA THR A 187 1.07 -18.12 -3.16
C THR A 187 1.20 -19.59 -3.54
N SER A 188 1.95 -19.94 -4.60
CA SER A 188 2.16 -21.33 -5.01
C SER A 188 3.60 -21.81 -4.81
N SER A 189 4.11 -21.75 -3.58
CA SER A 189 5.11 -22.71 -3.14
C SER A 189 5.12 -22.77 -1.63
N GLY A 190 4.64 -23.89 -1.10
CA GLY A 190 4.79 -24.20 0.30
C GLY A 190 6.26 -24.18 0.72
N SER A 191 6.45 -23.95 2.02
CA SER A 191 7.72 -23.82 2.73
C SER A 191 8.20 -22.38 2.86
N GLY A 192 8.19 -21.90 4.10
CA GLY A 192 8.59 -20.56 4.50
C GLY A 192 9.93 -20.18 3.87
N ARG A 193 9.88 -19.23 2.95
CA ARG A 193 11.03 -18.44 2.57
C ARG A 193 10.82 -17.07 3.17
N SER A 194 11.55 -16.84 4.25
CA SER A 194 11.85 -15.53 4.78
C SER A 194 12.11 -14.54 3.66
N PHE A 195 11.68 -13.29 3.87
CA PHE A 195 12.12 -12.08 3.17
C PHE A 195 13.64 -11.82 3.40
N LEU A 196 14.48 -12.82 3.17
CA LEU A 196 15.93 -12.74 3.27
C LEU A 196 16.51 -13.14 1.92
N GLY A 197 16.98 -12.12 1.20
CA GLY A 197 17.82 -12.28 0.03
C GLY A 197 17.18 -11.75 -1.24
N LEU A 198 17.30 -10.43 -1.44
CA LEU A 198 17.48 -9.81 -2.75
C LEU A 198 17.86 -8.33 -2.55
N PHE A 199 19.02 -8.11 -1.93
CA PHE A 199 19.99 -7.05 -2.24
C PHE A 199 21.37 -7.56 -1.81
#